data_AF-A0A8J5RL94-F1
#
_entry.id   AF-A0A8J5RL94-F1
#
_cell.length_a   1.000
_cell.length_b   1.000
_cell.length_c   1.000
_cell.angle_alpha   90.00
_cell.angle_beta   90.00
_cell.angle_gamma   90.00
#
_symmetry.space_group_name_H-M   'P 1'
#
loop_
_entity.id
_entity.type
_entity.pdbx_description
1 polymer ?
#
loop_
_entity_poly.entity_id
_entity_poly.type
_entity_poly.pdbx_seq_one_letter_code
_entity_poly.pdbx_strand_id
1 'polypeptide(L)' 'MSSTAGLSKHFKKRGVPALLVYKNGQVIGNFVNVSDTLGTDFYASDVENFLLENGIIVDKNNISKIIADSVNDDSE' A
#
# COMPACT_ATOMS: atom_id res chain seq x y z
N MET A 1 -9.92 19.14 -17.32
CA MET A 1 -8.85 18.57 -16.47
C MET A 1 -8.59 17.13 -16.92
N SER A 2 -7.61 16.91 -17.79
CA SER A 2 -7.19 15.58 -18.22
C SER A 2 -6.12 15.06 -17.26
N SER A 3 -6.24 13.82 -16.78
CA SER A 3 -5.28 13.23 -15.83
C SER A 3 -3.85 13.24 -16.38
N THR A 4 -2.89 13.71 -15.59
CA THR A 4 -1.44 13.70 -15.89
C THR A 4 -0.91 12.29 -16.18
N ALA A 5 -1.56 11.25 -15.65
CA ALA A 5 -1.14 9.85 -15.78
C ALA A 5 -1.58 9.12 -17.07
N GLY A 6 -2.11 9.82 -18.09
CA GLY A 6 -2.42 9.19 -19.39
C GLY A 6 -3.48 8.06 -19.34
N LEU A 7 -4.40 8.11 -18.37
CA LEU A 7 -5.35 7.03 -18.12
C LEU A 7 -6.40 6.89 -19.23
N SER A 8 -6.78 5.64 -19.53
CA SER A 8 -7.88 5.34 -20.45
C SER A 8 -9.21 5.92 -19.94
N LYS A 9 -10.14 6.21 -20.86
CA LYS A 9 -11.47 6.73 -20.49
C LYS A 9 -12.21 5.80 -19.53
N HIS A 10 -12.04 4.49 -19.69
CA HIS A 10 -12.67 3.50 -18.82
C HIS A 10 -12.09 3.54 -17.41
N PHE A 11 -10.76 3.58 -17.30
CA PHE A 11 -10.08 3.63 -16.01
C PHE A 11 -10.36 4.93 -15.26
N LYS A 12 -10.47 6.07 -15.96
CA LYS A 12 -10.93 7.33 -15.35
C LYS A 12 -12.34 7.26 -14.75
N LYS A 13 -13.23 6.44 -15.31
CA LYS A 13 -14.63 6.38 -14.87
C LYS A 13 -14.83 5.42 -13.71
N ARG A 14 -14.06 4.33 -13.66
CA ARG A 14 -14.32 3.19 -12.76
C ARG A 14 -13.11 2.68 -12.01
N GLY A 15 -11.91 3.16 -12.34
CA GLY A 15 -10.67 2.65 -11.79
C GLY A 15 -10.03 3.55 -10.74
N VAL A 16 -10.48 4.81 -10.63
CA VAL A 16 -9.90 5.81 -9.74
C VAL A 16 -10.81 6.09 -8.54
N PRO A 17 -10.25 6.45 -7.37
CA PRO A 17 -8.81 6.53 -7.09
C PRO A 17 -8.15 5.14 -7.07
N ALA A 18 -6.96 5.04 -7.64
CA ALA A 18 -6.18 3.80 -7.66
C ALA A 18 -4.90 3.99 -6.85
N LEU A 19 -4.46 2.92 -6.19
CA LEU A 19 -3.19 2.89 -5.46
C LEU A 19 -2.28 1.82 -6.09
N LEU A 20 -1.15 2.24 -6.62
CA LEU A 20 -0.15 1.34 -7.18
C LEU A 20 1.07 1.30 -6.26
N VAL A 21 1.58 0.10 -6.02
CA VAL A 21 2.73 -0.15 -5.16
C VAL A 21 3.83 -0.81 -5.99
N TYR A 22 5.02 -0.21 -5.95
CA TYR A 22 6.18 -0.70 -6.67
C TYR A 22 7.32 -1.05 -5.71
N LYS A 23 8.03 -2.14 -6.01
CA LYS A 23 9.27 -2.53 -5.34
C LYS A 23 10.23 -3.11 -6.37
N ASN A 24 11.48 -2.62 -6.38
CA ASN A 24 12.52 -3.06 -7.33
C ASN A 24 12.07 -2.98 -8.81
N GLY A 25 11.37 -1.90 -9.17
CA GLY A 25 10.84 -1.70 -10.52
C GLY A 25 9.64 -2.57 -10.91
N GLN A 26 9.19 -3.47 -10.02
CA GLN A 26 8.04 -4.35 -10.24
C GLN A 26 6.80 -3.82 -9.51
N VAL A 27 5.64 -3.99 -10.14
CA VAL A 27 4.35 -3.75 -9.47
C VAL A 27 4.10 -4.90 -8.50
N ILE A 28 4.00 -4.58 -7.22
CA ILE A 28 3.68 -5.56 -6.16
C ILE A 28 2.28 -5.37 -5.59
N GLY A 29 1.58 -4.28 -5.96
CA GLY A 29 0.20 -4.04 -5.62
C GLY A 29 -0.47 -3.10 -6.62
N ASN A 30 -1.70 -3.40 -7.02
CA ASN A 30 -2.52 -2.56 -7.88
C ASN A 30 -3.96 -2.59 -7.39
N PHE A 31 -4.32 -1.58 -6.61
CA PHE A 31 -5.63 -1.45 -5.98
C PHE A 31 -6.46 -0.46 -6.77
N VAL A 32 -7.46 -0.98 -7.47
CA VAL A 32 -8.32 -0.21 -8.38
C VAL A 32 -9.57 0.20 -7.63
N ASN A 33 -9.99 1.46 -7.78
CA ASN A 33 -11.14 2.04 -7.08
C ASN A 33 -11.09 1.78 -5.56
N VAL A 34 -9.97 2.15 -4.92
CA VAL A 34 -9.70 1.85 -3.50
C VAL A 34 -10.76 2.43 -2.55
N SER A 35 -11.52 3.44 -3.00
CA SER A 35 -12.67 3.98 -2.28
C SER A 35 -13.80 2.98 -2.05
N ASP A 36 -13.91 1.89 -2.82
CA ASP A 36 -14.88 0.82 -2.55
C ASP A 36 -14.54 0.07 -1.26
N THR A 37 -13.26 0.07 -0.85
CA THR A 37 -12.79 -0.58 0.39
C THR A 37 -12.65 0.42 1.53
N LEU A 38 -11.99 1.56 1.28
CA LEU A 38 -11.74 2.59 2.30
C LEU A 38 -12.96 3.47 2.59
N GLY A 39 -13.93 3.54 1.68
CA GLY A 39 -15.01 4.50 1.73
C GLY A 39 -14.60 5.90 1.26
N THR A 40 -15.49 6.87 1.47
CA THR A 40 -15.29 8.27 1.05
C THR A 40 -14.76 9.18 2.16
N ASP A 41 -14.87 8.75 3.42
CA ASP A 41 -14.37 9.46 4.59
C ASP A 41 -13.46 8.51 5.37
N PHE A 42 -12.18 8.54 5.01
CA PHE A 42 -11.15 7.68 5.57
C PHE A 42 -9.96 8.52 6.02
N TYR A 43 -9.22 8.00 7.00
CA TYR A 43 -8.07 8.64 7.60
C TYR A 43 -6.80 7.82 7.32
N ALA A 44 -5.66 8.37 7.75
CA ALA A 44 -4.37 7.72 7.54
C ALA A 44 -4.31 6.30 8.13
N SER A 45 -4.96 6.06 9.28
CA SER A 45 -5.04 4.75 9.92
C SER A 45 -5.75 3.72 9.07
N ASP A 46 -6.78 4.10 8.32
CA ASP A 46 -7.54 3.19 7.46
C ASP A 46 -6.70 2.75 6.27
N VAL A 47 -5.90 3.67 5.71
CA VAL A 47 -4.94 3.37 4.64
C VAL A 47 -3.81 2.48 5.17
N GLU A 48 -3.30 2.76 6.36
CA GLU A 48 -2.26 1.96 7.00
C GLU A 48 -2.73 0.52 7.23
N ASN A 49 -3.90 0.35 7.83
CA ASN A 49 -4.52 -0.96 8.04
C ASN A 49 -4.76 -1.68 6.73
N PHE A 50 -5.29 -1.00 5.70
CA PHE A 50 -5.46 -1.57 4.37
C PHE A 50 -4.15 -2.09 3.77
N LEU A 51 -3.06 -1.33 3.91
CA LEU A 51 -1.75 -1.75 3.41
C LEU A 51 -1.13 -2.89 4.23
N LEU A 52 -1.38 -2.95 5.53
CA LEU A 52 -0.98 -4.05 6.41
C LEU A 52 -1.70 -5.35 6.04
N GLU A 53 -3.03 -5.29 5.91
CA GLU A 53 -3.88 -6.43 5.54
C GLU A 53 -3.52 -7.01 4.18
N ASN A 54 -3.12 -6.15 3.24
CA ASN A 54 -2.65 -6.56 1.92
C ASN A 54 -1.16 -6.93 1.88
N GLY A 55 -0.46 -6.96 3.03
CA GLY A 55 0.96 -7.34 3.13
C GLY A 55 1.92 -6.39 2.42
N ILE A 56 1.49 -5.16 2.14
CA ILE A 56 2.29 -4.14 1.45
C ILE A 56 3.30 -3.51 2.40
N ILE A 57 2.87 -3.23 3.64
CA ILE A 57 3.71 -2.73 4.71
C ILE A 57 3.73 -3.75 5.86
N VAL A 58 4.76 -3.67 6.70
CA VAL A 58 4.92 -4.53 7.86
C VAL A 58 4.63 -3.70 9.11
N ASP A 59 3.91 -4.29 10.07
CA ASP A 59 3.67 -3.65 11.35
C ASP A 59 4.98 -3.58 12.13
N LYS A 60 5.51 -2.37 12.29
CA LYS A 60 6.75 -2.10 13.03
C LYS A 60 6.64 -2.42 14.52
N ASN A 61 5.42 -2.51 15.05
CA ASN A 61 5.16 -2.87 16.44
C ASN A 61 4.95 -4.38 16.65
N ASN A 62 4.70 -5.13 15.57
CA ASN A 62 4.51 -6.60 15.57
C ASN A 62 5.66 -7.37 14.91
N ILE A 63 6.81 -6.74 14.69
CA ILE A 63 8.02 -7.51 14.36
C ILE A 63 8.27 -8.41 15.56
N SER A 64 8.03 -9.71 15.38
CA SER A 64 8.23 -10.70 16.43
C SER A 64 9.65 -10.53 16.95
N LYS A 65 9.81 -10.37 18.27
CA LYS A 65 11.13 -10.16 18.91
C LYS A 65 12.19 -11.19 18.48
N ILE A 66 11.74 -12.35 18.00
CA ILE A 66 12.52 -13.40 17.34
C ILE A 66 13.43 -12.86 16.21
N ILE A 67 12.99 -11.90 15.40
CA ILE A 67 13.82 -11.30 14.32
C ILE A 67 14.67 -10.15 14.88
N ALA A 68 14.14 -9.38 15.83
CA ALA A 68 14.85 -8.25 16.43
C ALA A 68 16.14 -8.69 17.15
N ASP A 69 16.13 -9.87 17.78
CA ASP A 69 17.29 -10.42 18.48
C ASP A 69 18.37 -10.97 17.51
N SER A 70 18.01 -11.28 16.26
CA SER A 70 18.97 -11.79 15.24
C SER A 70 19.74 -10.71 14.49
N VAL A 71 19.36 -9.43 14.61
CA VAL A 71 20.01 -8.30 13.92
C VAL A 71 21.06 -7.60 14.80
N ASN A 72 21.10 -7.90 16.10
CA ASN A 72 22.02 -7.27 17.05
C ASN A 72 23.29 -8.10 17.38
N ASP A 73 23.52 -9.24 16.70
CA ASP A 73 24.65 -10.13 17.00
C ASP A 73 25.90 -9.88 16.11
N ASP A 74 25.84 -8.91 15.18
CA ASP A 74 26.96 -8.57 14.28
C ASP A 74 27.73 -7.31 14.73
N SER A 75 28.02 -7.16 16.02
CA SER A 75 28.87 -6.07 16.53
C SER A 75 29.73 -6.51 17.71
N GLU A 76 30.81 -7.25 17.41
CA GLU A 76 32.06 -7.25 18.20
C GLU A 76 33.14 -6.43 17.50
#